data_AF-A0A3C0B339-F1
#
_entry.id   AF-A0A3C0B339-F1
#
_cell.length_a   1.000
_cell.length_b   1.000
_cell.length_c   1.000
_cell.angle_alpha   90.00
_cell.angle_beta   90.00
_cell.angle_gamma   90.00
#
_symmetry.space_group_name_H-M   'P 1'
#
loop_
_entity.id
_entity.type
_entity.pdbx_description
1 polymer ?
#
loop_
_entity_poly.entity_id
_entity_poly.type
_entity_poly.pdbx_seq_one_letter_code
_entity_poly.pdbx_strand_id
1 'polypeptide(L)'
;MTYFYLPQQTVDSLRKHCTHYLIKFSILFFGLIHIANASVLHWELSLFYPFFVLPQIIMGYFITNLRLKYGFWWGYALHVLFNAIGRI
;
A
#
# COMPACT_ATOMS: atom_id res chain seq x y z
N MET A 1 -16.05 10.41 5.92
CA MET A 1 -15.59 11.01 7.21
C MET A 1 -15.50 10.00 8.36
N THR A 2 -16.18 8.84 8.33
CA THR A 2 -16.16 7.83 9.40
C THR A 2 -14.95 6.87 9.43
N TYR A 3 -14.17 6.77 8.34
CA TYR A 3 -13.04 5.82 8.26
C TYR A 3 -11.79 6.22 9.08
N PHE A 4 -11.67 7.50 9.48
CA PHE A 4 -10.49 8.01 10.20
C PHE A 4 -10.38 7.49 11.63
N TYR A 5 -11.52 7.11 12.23
CA TYR A 5 -11.62 6.69 13.63
C TYR A 5 -12.11 5.24 13.76
N LEU A 6 -11.85 4.40 12.76
CA LEU A 6 -12.23 2.99 12.85
C LEU A 6 -11.64 2.39 14.15
N PRO A 7 -12.48 1.91 15.08
CA PRO A 7 -12.00 1.32 16.31
C PRO A 7 -11.11 0.11 16.00
N GLN A 8 -10.04 -0.07 16.77
CA GLN A 8 -9.09 -1.17 16.62
C GLN A 8 -9.81 -2.54 16.58
N GLN A 9 -10.90 -2.68 17.35
CA GLN A 9 -11.77 -3.86 17.36
C GLN A 9 -12.45 -4.16 16.01
N THR A 10 -12.88 -3.12 15.27
CA THR A 10 -13.47 -3.29 13.93
C THR A 10 -12.40 -3.69 12.92
N VAL A 11 -11.20 -3.13 13.04
CA VAL A 11 -10.04 -3.49 12.21
C VAL A 11 -9.61 -4.94 12.46
N ASP A 12 -9.59 -5.35 13.73
CA ASP A 12 -9.26 -6.71 14.13
C ASP A 12 -10.30 -7.74 13.68
N SER A 13 -11.58 -7.36 13.66
CA SER A 13 -12.69 -8.17 13.14
C SER A 13 -12.64 -8.28 11.62
N LEU A 14 -12.35 -7.18 10.92
CA LEU A 14 -12.08 -7.16 9.47
C LEU A 14 -10.95 -8.13 9.12
N ARG A 15 -9.81 -8.07 9.82
CA ARG A 15 -8.68 -9.00 9.61
C ARG A 15 -9.11 -10.48 9.65
N LYS A 16 -10.06 -10.84 10.51
CA LYS A 16 -10.41 -12.23 10.82
C LYS A 16 -11.34 -12.93 9.82
N HIS A 17 -12.19 -12.20 9.08
CA HIS A 17 -13.29 -12.81 8.32
C HIS A 17 -13.03 -13.00 6.81
N CYS A 18 -12.50 -12.00 6.10
CA CYS A 18 -12.31 -12.08 4.64
C CYS A 18 -11.09 -11.29 4.10
N THR A 19 -10.35 -10.61 4.98
CA THR A 19 -9.60 -9.42 4.54
C THR A 19 -8.13 -9.69 4.25
N HIS A 20 -7.56 -10.84 4.60
CA HIS A 20 -6.14 -11.12 4.31
C HIS A 20 -5.83 -11.15 2.80
N TYR A 21 -6.69 -11.78 2.00
CA TYR A 21 -6.54 -11.77 0.53
C TYR A 21 -6.82 -10.39 -0.05
N LEU A 22 -7.85 -9.68 0.43
CA LEU A 22 -8.16 -8.32 -0.01
C LEU A 22 -7.05 -7.33 0.34
N ILE A 23 -6.39 -7.47 1.50
CA ILE A 23 -5.22 -6.67 1.90
C ILE A 23 -4.04 -6.95 0.98
N LYS A 24 -3.71 -8.23 0.73
CA LYS A 24 -2.62 -8.59 -0.17
C LYS A 24 -2.89 -8.09 -1.59
N PHE A 25 -4.12 -8.28 -2.07
CA PHE A 25 -4.56 -7.79 -3.36
C PHE A 25 -4.48 -6.27 -3.45
N SER A 26 -4.94 -5.53 -2.42
CA SER A 26 -4.89 -4.07 -2.45
C SER A 26 -3.46 -3.53 -2.43
N ILE A 27 -2.55 -4.15 -1.68
CA ILE A 27 -1.12 -3.80 -1.68
C ILE A 27 -0.51 -4.04 -3.07
N LEU A 28 -0.77 -5.21 -3.67
CA LEU A 28 -0.24 -5.56 -4.99
C LEU A 28 -0.79 -4.64 -6.08
N PHE A 29 -2.11 -4.44 -6.09
CA PHE A 29 -2.81 -3.57 -7.03
C PHE A 29 -2.33 -2.13 -6.93
N PHE A 30 -2.16 -1.61 -5.71
CA PHE A 30 -1.59 -0.29 -5.49
C PHE A 30 -0.19 -0.16 -6.08
N GLY A 31 0.69 -1.14 -5.83
CA GLY A 31 2.03 -1.15 -6.42
C GLY A 31 2.00 -1.16 -7.95
N LEU A 32 1.17 -2.00 -8.56
CA LEU A 32 1.06 -2.11 -10.02
C LEU A 32 0.52 -0.83 -10.68
N ILE A 33 -0.41 -0.11 -10.05
CA ILE A 33 -0.88 1.18 -10.58
C ILE A 33 0.27 2.17 -10.74
N HIS A 34 1.32 2.10 -9.92
CA HIS A 34 2.46 3.02 -10.03
C HIS A 34 3.31 2.81 -11.28
N ILE A 35 3.11 1.71 -12.03
CA ILE A 35 3.70 1.56 -13.37
C ILE A 35 3.23 2.70 -14.29
N ALA A 36 2.01 3.20 -14.09
CA ALA A 36 1.45 4.31 -14.87
C ALA A 36 2.16 5.65 -14.63
N ASN A 37 3.00 5.78 -13.59
CA ASN A 37 3.82 6.97 -13.38
C ASN A 37 5.05 7.02 -14.31
N ALA A 38 5.35 5.94 -15.04
CA ALA A 38 6.40 5.94 -16.04
C ALA A 38 5.99 6.81 -17.24
N SER A 39 6.79 7.83 -17.57
CA SER A 39 6.52 8.75 -18.69
C SER A 39 6.56 8.07 -20.07
N VAL A 40 7.30 6.97 -20.19
CA VAL A 40 7.42 6.18 -21.42
C VAL A 40 7.36 4.70 -21.05
N LEU A 41 6.44 3.96 -21.69
CA LEU A 41 6.32 2.51 -21.55
C LEU A 41 7.07 1.81 -22.70
N HIS A 42 8.19 1.17 -22.35
CA HIS A 42 8.90 0.22 -23.21
C HIS A 42 8.33 -1.20 -23.06
N TRP A 43 7.54 -1.65 -24.04
CA TRP A 43 6.90 -2.97 -24.02
C TRP A 43 7.87 -4.15 -23.87
N GLU A 44 9.11 -4.01 -24.34
CA GLU A 44 10.18 -4.99 -24.18
C GLU A 44 10.53 -5.25 -22.70
N LEU A 45 10.28 -4.27 -21.83
CA LEU A 45 10.53 -4.35 -20.40
C LEU A 45 9.27 -4.71 -19.59
N SER A 46 8.17 -5.10 -20.25
CA SER A 46 6.89 -5.41 -19.59
C SER A 46 7.01 -6.44 -18.46
N LEU A 47 7.85 -7.47 -18.65
CA LEU A 47 8.11 -8.48 -17.62
C LEU A 47 8.88 -7.94 -16.41
N PHE A 48 9.60 -6.82 -16.55
CA PHE A 48 10.37 -6.18 -15.48
C PHE A 48 9.57 -5.10 -14.73
N TYR A 49 8.43 -4.64 -15.25
CA TYR A 49 7.61 -3.63 -14.57
C TYR A 49 7.18 -4.01 -13.14
N PRO A 50 6.78 -5.26 -12.84
CA PRO A 50 6.51 -5.67 -11.47
C PRO A 50 7.72 -5.50 -10.55
N PHE A 51 8.95 -5.65 -11.07
CA PHE A 51 10.18 -5.43 -10.30
C PHE A 51 10.41 -3.95 -10.00
N PHE A 52 10.16 -3.06 -10.96
CA PHE A 52 10.34 -1.63 -10.77
C PHE A 52 9.40 -1.04 -9.71
N VAL A 53 8.22 -1.63 -9.52
CA VAL A 53 7.26 -1.20 -8.48
C VAL A 53 7.37 -1.97 -7.16
N LEU A 54 8.40 -2.81 -7.00
CA LEU A 54 8.66 -3.48 -5.72
C LEU A 54 8.79 -2.51 -4.54
N PRO A 55 9.47 -1.35 -4.64
CA PRO A 55 9.51 -0.38 -3.55
C PRO A 55 8.12 0.02 -3.08
N GLN A 56 7.18 0.26 -4.01
CA GLN A 56 5.80 0.65 -3.72
C GLN A 56 5.00 -0.49 -3.08
N ILE A 57 5.21 -1.74 -3.53
CA ILE A 57 4.59 -2.94 -2.92
C ILE A 57 5.09 -3.14 -1.48
N ILE A 58 6.41 -3.06 -1.27
CA ILE A 58 7.06 -3.21 0.04
C ILE A 58 6.57 -2.11 0.99
N MET A 59 6.54 -0.86 0.51
CA MET A 59 6.02 0.27 1.26
C MET A 59 4.55 0.08 1.64
N GLY A 60 3.71 -0.34 0.69
CA GLY A 60 2.29 -0.62 0.92
C GLY A 60 2.06 -1.69 2.00
N TYR A 61 2.92 -2.71 2.04
CA TYR A 61 2.93 -3.71 3.11
C TYR A 61 3.25 -3.10 4.48
N PHE A 62 4.33 -2.32 4.61
CA PHE A 62 4.69 -1.69 5.89
C PHE A 62 3.64 -0.69 6.37
N ILE A 63 3.13 0.17 5.49
CA ILE A 63 2.07 1.13 5.81
C ILE A 63 0.81 0.40 6.28
N THR A 64 0.42 -0.67 5.58
CA THR A 64 -0.78 -1.43 5.94
C THR A 64 -0.61 -2.11 7.29
N ASN A 65 0.54 -2.74 7.57
CA ASN A 65 0.79 -3.34 8.88
C ASN A 65 0.81 -2.30 10.00
N LEU A 66 1.43 -1.15 9.77
CA LEU A 66 1.48 -0.07 10.75
C LEU A 66 0.08 0.49 11.01
N ARG A 67 -0.71 0.70 9.96
CA ARG A 67 -2.12 1.10 10.05
C ARG A 67 -2.96 0.11 10.84
N LEU A 68 -2.81 -1.18 10.55
CA LEU A 68 -3.59 -2.24 11.20
C LEU A 68 -3.18 -2.43 12.66
N LYS A 69 -1.95 -2.07 13.05
CA LYS A 69 -1.44 -2.25 14.42
C LYS A 69 -1.64 -1.02 15.30
N TYR A 70 -1.45 0.18 14.76
CA TYR A 70 -1.43 1.42 15.54
C TYR A 70 -2.51 2.43 15.12
N GLY A 71 -3.25 2.16 14.05
CA GLY A 71 -4.33 3.01 13.54
C GLY A 71 -3.93 3.85 12.32
N PHE A 72 -4.92 4.53 11.75
CA PHE A 72 -4.81 5.24 10.46
C PHE A 72 -3.66 6.26 10.42
N TRP A 73 -3.52 7.09 11.45
CA TRP A 73 -2.55 8.19 11.48
C TRP A 73 -1.11 7.72 11.38
N TRP A 74 -0.78 6.56 11.96
CA TRP A 74 0.56 5.99 11.88
C TRP A 74 0.89 5.53 10.45
N GLY A 75 -0.05 4.84 9.80
CA GLY A 75 0.10 4.48 8.40
C GLY A 75 0.23 5.70 7.48
N TYR A 76 -0.57 6.74 7.72
CA TYR A 76 -0.51 8.00 6.97
C TYR A 76 0.82 8.74 7.17
N ALA A 77 1.28 8.86 8.42
CA ALA A 77 2.56 9.51 8.71
C ALA A 77 3.74 8.81 8.01
N LEU A 78 3.75 7.46 8.03
CA LEU A 78 4.77 6.69 7.32
C LEU A 78 4.68 6.89 5.80
N HIS A 79 3.47 6.96 5.23
CA HIS A 79 3.27 7.26 3.81
C HIS A 79 3.87 8.61 3.43
N VAL A 80 3.57 9.67 4.20
CA VAL A 80 4.12 11.01 3.96
C VAL A 80 5.65 11.00 4.05
N LEU A 81 6.22 10.28 5.01
CA LEU A 81 7.67 10.17 5.15
C LEU A 81 8.31 9.50 3.93
N PHE A 82 7.74 8.41 3.42
CA PHE A 82 8.25 7.76 2.22
C PHE A 82 8.17 8.65 0.98
N ASN A 83 7.09 9.41 0.81
CA ASN A 83 6.98 10.36 -0.31
C ASN A 83 8.01 11.49 -0.17
N ALA A 84 8.26 11.97 1.05
CA ALA A 84 9.25 13.03 1.30
C ALA A 84 10.68 12.59 0.99
N ILE A 85 11.05 11.35 1.34
CA ILE A 85 12.40 10.81 1.13
C ILE A 85 12.57 10.31 -0.31
N GLY A 86 11.60 9.55 -0.81
CA GLY A 86 11.70 8.85 -2.08
C GLY A 86 11.31 9.67 -3.29
N ARG A 87 10.61 10.81 -3.12
CA ARG A 87 9.96 11.56 -4.22
C ARG A 87 9.21 10.64 -5.19
N ILE A 88 8.52 9.63 -4.64
CA ILE A 88 7.68 8.69 -5.37
C ILE A 88 6.34 9.34 -5.70
#